data_AF-A0AA87Z2T7-F1
#
_entry.id   AF-A0AA87Z2T7-F1
#
_cell.length_a   1.000
_cell.length_b   1.000
_cell.length_c   1.000
_cell.angle_alpha   90.00
_cell.angle_beta   90.00
_cell.angle_gamma   90.00
#
_symmetry.space_group_name_H-M   'P 1'
#
loop_
_entity.id
_entity.type
_entity.pdbx_description
1 polymer ?
#
loop_
_entity_poly.entity_id
_entity_poly.type
_entity_poly.pdbx_seq_one_letter_code
_entity_poly.pdbx_strand_id
1 'polypeptide(L)'
;MMNIAFLATFGNGLTPLINLAGHCDPMTNGGVAEYLLEQLSRRPIVLKAFSAAPQCPFPDAWLGTALSTGLFDYVWVQFYNNPPCQYSGNAANLLSYWNTWTSILADKIFLGLLASPEATVIGDIPPDVLISEVLPIIKRSPKYGGVMLWYKYYDNGYSSAIMPHVIAQNQALTASQYPIIHVKLM
;
A
#
# COMPACT_ATOMS: atom_id res chain seq x y z
N MET A 1 -1.64 -5.33 23.61
CA MET A 1 -0.46 -4.45 23.66
C MET A 1 -0.64 -3.44 22.53
N MET A 2 -0.76 -2.15 22.86
CA MET A 2 -1.13 -1.08 21.94
C MET A 2 0.13 -0.61 21.21
N ASN A 3 0.34 -1.10 19.99
CA ASN A 3 1.22 -0.40 19.07
C ASN A 3 0.45 0.82 18.56
N ILE A 4 1.10 1.96 18.40
CA ILE A 4 0.56 3.10 17.67
C ILE A 4 1.50 3.27 16.48
N ALA A 5 1.03 3.04 15.26
CA ALA A 5 1.81 3.29 14.06
C ALA A 5 1.90 4.80 13.85
N PHE A 6 2.95 5.38 14.42
CA PHE A 6 3.50 6.65 13.97
C PHE A 6 4.56 6.34 12.91
N LEU A 7 4.36 6.88 11.70
CA LEU A 7 5.48 7.26 10.87
C LEU A 7 5.37 8.77 10.61
N ALA A 8 6.25 9.51 11.29
CA ALA A 8 6.31 10.96 11.28
C ALA A 8 7.00 11.48 10.00
N THR A 9 6.23 12.07 9.09
CA THR A 9 6.69 13.29 8.41
C THR A 9 6.22 14.46 9.25
N PHE A 10 7.10 14.95 10.15
CA PHE A 10 6.92 16.22 10.84
C PHE A 10 8.06 17.16 10.44
N GLY A 11 7.72 18.29 9.83
CA GLY A 11 8.67 19.30 9.35
C GLY A 11 8.74 19.42 7.81
N ASN A 12 9.21 20.58 7.34
CA ASN A 12 9.42 20.96 5.93
C ASN A 12 8.17 21.12 5.04
N GLY A 13 6.98 21.39 5.60
CA GLY A 13 5.78 21.67 4.80
C GLY A 13 5.19 20.46 4.08
N LEU A 14 5.58 19.24 4.48
CA LEU A 14 5.03 18.00 3.97
C LEU A 14 3.73 17.61 4.71
N THR A 15 2.80 16.99 3.99
CA THR A 15 1.53 16.50 4.56
C THR A 15 1.80 15.36 5.56
N PRO A 16 1.37 15.46 6.83
CA PRO A 16 1.49 14.38 7.79
C PRO A 16 0.63 13.17 7.37
N LEU A 17 1.25 11.99 7.41
CA LEU A 17 0.65 10.71 7.06
C LEU A 17 0.38 9.90 8.34
N ILE A 18 -0.82 9.35 8.46
CA ILE A 18 -1.17 8.37 9.51
C ILE A 18 -1.37 7.02 8.85
N ASN A 19 -0.66 6.00 9.36
CA ASN A 19 -0.77 4.62 8.92
C ASN A 19 -1.47 3.81 10.01
N LEU A 20 -2.57 3.12 9.68
CA LEU A 20 -3.35 2.32 10.64
C LEU A 20 -3.15 0.80 10.46
N ALA A 21 -2.15 0.37 9.71
CA ALA A 21 -1.82 -1.05 9.54
C ALA A 21 -1.60 -1.74 10.90
N GLY A 22 -2.16 -2.94 11.09
CA GLY A 22 -2.02 -3.72 12.33
C GLY A 22 -2.78 -3.16 13.55
N HIS A 23 -3.56 -2.08 13.40
CA HIS A 23 -4.33 -1.45 14.48
C HIS A 23 -5.85 -1.67 14.40
N CYS A 24 -6.30 -2.54 13.48
CA CYS A 24 -7.70 -2.91 13.37
C CYS A 24 -7.89 -4.35 13.84
N ASP A 25 -8.77 -4.55 14.83
CA ASP A 25 -9.17 -5.85 15.34
C ASP A 25 -10.60 -6.20 14.85
N PRO A 26 -10.81 -7.29 14.10
CA PRO A 26 -12.08 -7.74 13.57
C PRO A 26 -13.09 -8.06 14.67
N MET A 27 -12.64 -8.43 15.87
CA MET A 27 -13.53 -8.70 17.01
C MET A 27 -14.17 -7.42 17.57
N THR A 28 -13.63 -6.25 17.21
CA THR A 28 -14.11 -4.94 17.68
C THR A 28 -14.65 -4.07 16.54
N ASN A 29 -14.91 -4.63 15.35
CA ASN A 29 -15.27 -3.89 14.14
C ASN A 29 -14.30 -2.75 13.77
N GLY A 30 -13.02 -2.83 14.15
CA GLY A 30 -12.07 -1.75 13.89
C GLY A 30 -12.20 -0.54 14.82
N GLY A 31 -12.83 -0.69 15.99
CA GLY A 31 -13.25 0.42 16.86
C GLY A 31 -12.18 1.45 17.22
N VAL A 32 -10.90 1.08 17.34
CA VAL A 32 -9.83 2.06 17.62
C VAL A 32 -9.53 2.91 16.38
N ALA A 33 -9.43 2.29 15.20
CA ALA A 33 -9.19 2.99 13.96
C ALA A 33 -10.39 3.86 13.56
N GLU A 34 -11.60 3.32 13.65
CA GLU A 34 -12.83 4.06 13.37
C GLU A 34 -13.00 5.26 14.32
N TYR A 35 -12.76 5.07 15.63
CA TYR A 35 -12.77 6.15 16.61
C TYR A 35 -11.68 7.20 16.35
N LEU A 36 -10.44 6.80 16.05
CA LEU A 36 -9.38 7.75 15.71
C LEU A 36 -9.70 8.52 14.42
N LEU A 37 -10.22 7.85 13.39
CA LEU A 37 -10.63 8.49 12.14
C LEU A 37 -11.75 9.51 12.38
N GLU A 38 -12.75 9.19 13.21
CA GLU A 38 -13.83 10.12 13.58
C GLU A 38 -13.31 11.32 14.39
N GLN A 39 -12.45 11.09 15.38
CA GLN A 39 -11.90 12.18 16.20
C GLN A 39 -10.96 13.09 15.39
N LEU A 40 -10.20 12.52 14.46
CA LEU A 40 -9.25 13.26 13.64
C LEU A 40 -9.93 14.01 12.48
N SER A 41 -11.03 13.50 11.92
CA SER A 41 -11.82 14.21 10.90
C SER A 41 -12.50 15.47 11.45
N ARG A 42 -12.85 15.48 12.75
CA ARG A 42 -13.45 16.64 13.45
C ARG A 42 -12.48 17.79 13.73
N ARG A 43 -11.17 17.67 13.45
CA ARG A 43 -10.17 18.72 13.68
C ARG A 43 -9.55 19.22 12.36
N PRO A 44 -10.05 20.31 11.76
CA PRO A 44 -9.75 20.74 10.39
C PRO A 44 -8.39 21.42 10.16
N ILE A 45 -7.51 21.53 11.16
CA ILE A 45 -6.33 22.41 11.10
C ILE A 45 -5.04 21.70 10.62
N VAL A 46 -5.12 20.42 10.25
CA VAL A 46 -3.97 19.69 9.69
C VAL A 46 -4.43 18.91 8.47
N LEU A 47 -3.83 19.19 7.31
CA LEU A 47 -3.95 18.35 6.10
C LEU A 47 -3.45 16.95 6.50
N LYS A 48 -4.35 15.98 6.59
CA LYS A 48 -4.01 14.60 6.98
C LYS A 48 -4.27 13.70 5.79
N ALA A 49 -3.31 12.83 5.50
CA ALA A 49 -3.56 11.69 4.64
C ALA A 49 -3.69 10.44 5.52
N PHE A 50 -4.79 9.71 5.35
CA PHE A 50 -5.03 8.43 5.97
C PHE A 50 -4.59 7.31 5.05
N SER A 51 -3.91 6.33 5.62
CA SER A 51 -3.47 5.18 4.87
C SER A 51 -3.65 3.85 5.59
N ALA A 52 -3.84 2.80 4.79
CA ALA A 52 -4.07 1.44 5.24
C ALA A 52 -3.24 0.46 4.40
N ALA A 53 -2.75 -0.61 5.01
CA ALA A 53 -2.02 -1.68 4.32
C ALA A 53 -2.70 -3.04 4.50
N PRO A 54 -3.84 -3.30 3.84
CA PRO A 54 -4.52 -4.59 3.90
C PRO A 54 -3.71 -5.70 3.22
N GLN A 55 -4.04 -6.94 3.55
CA GLN A 55 -3.62 -8.10 2.77
C GLN A 55 -4.44 -8.20 1.48
N CYS A 56 -3.94 -8.93 0.47
CA CYS A 56 -4.64 -9.03 -0.80
C CYS A 56 -5.98 -9.79 -0.80
N PRO A 57 -6.29 -10.73 0.12
CA PRO A 57 -7.63 -11.34 0.15
C PRO A 57 -8.71 -10.26 0.32
N PHE A 58 -9.79 -10.37 -0.44
CA PHE A 58 -10.85 -9.37 -0.46
C PHE A 58 -12.20 -10.00 -0.06
N PRO A 59 -12.96 -9.40 0.88
CA PRO A 59 -12.58 -8.25 1.69
C PRO A 59 -11.45 -8.60 2.68
N ASP A 60 -10.62 -7.61 3.05
CA ASP A 60 -9.59 -7.81 4.07
C ASP A 60 -10.26 -8.06 5.44
N ALA A 61 -9.81 -9.11 6.13
CA ALA A 61 -10.43 -9.56 7.37
C ALA A 61 -10.34 -8.54 8.52
N TRP A 62 -9.31 -7.69 8.54
CA TRP A 62 -9.02 -6.78 9.65
C TRP A 62 -9.43 -5.34 9.33
N LEU A 63 -9.24 -4.93 8.08
CA LEU A 63 -9.42 -3.57 7.59
C LEU A 63 -10.67 -3.40 6.73
N GLY A 64 -11.39 -4.47 6.37
CA GLY A 64 -12.54 -4.41 5.46
C GLY A 64 -13.60 -3.39 5.88
N THR A 65 -14.02 -3.40 7.16
CA THR A 65 -14.99 -2.43 7.70
C THR A 65 -14.45 -1.01 7.62
N ALA A 66 -13.21 -0.77 8.06
CA ALA A 66 -12.59 0.55 8.04
C ALA A 66 -12.43 1.09 6.61
N LEU A 67 -12.03 0.23 5.65
CA LEU A 67 -11.90 0.58 4.23
C LEU A 67 -13.23 0.95 3.59
N SER A 68 -14.34 0.35 4.05
CA SER A 68 -15.69 0.64 3.56
C SER A 68 -16.19 2.05 3.92
N THR A 69 -15.58 2.71 4.92
CA THR A 69 -15.94 4.06 5.34
C THR A 69 -15.59 5.14 4.30
N GLY A 70 -14.67 4.84 3.37
CA GLY A 70 -14.16 5.80 2.40
C GLY A 70 -13.21 6.85 2.97
N LEU A 71 -12.66 6.62 4.18
CA LEU A 71 -11.81 7.59 4.88
C LEU A 71 -10.32 7.50 4.52
N PHE A 72 -9.89 6.50 3.75
CA PHE A 72 -8.48 6.30 3.41
C PHE A 72 -8.13 6.91 2.05
N ASP A 73 -7.16 7.82 2.03
CA ASP A 73 -6.62 8.39 0.80
C ASP A 73 -5.73 7.37 0.07
N TYR A 74 -4.89 6.66 0.82
CA TYR A 74 -3.87 5.76 0.26
C TYR A 74 -3.97 4.34 0.81
N VAL A 75 -4.04 3.35 -0.08
CA VAL A 75 -4.15 1.93 0.32
C VAL A 75 -3.04 1.11 -0.32
N TRP A 76 -2.19 0.48 0.51
CA TRP A 76 -1.03 -0.32 0.10
C TRP A 76 -1.35 -1.81 0.26
N VAL A 77 -1.95 -2.42 -0.75
CA VAL A 77 -2.40 -3.81 -0.66
C VAL A 77 -1.20 -4.75 -0.73
N GLN A 78 -1.03 -5.63 0.25
CA GLN A 78 0.09 -6.57 0.34
C GLN A 78 -0.19 -7.81 -0.52
N PHE A 79 0.46 -7.92 -1.68
CA PHE A 79 0.31 -9.01 -2.65
C PHE A 79 1.32 -10.15 -2.47
N TYR A 80 1.62 -10.48 -1.21
CA TYR A 80 2.53 -11.55 -0.80
C TYR A 80 1.94 -12.33 0.40
N ASN A 81 2.51 -13.50 0.70
CA ASN A 81 2.07 -14.42 1.77
C ASN A 81 0.61 -14.91 1.69
N ASN A 82 -0.08 -14.72 0.57
CA ASN A 82 -1.49 -15.06 0.37
C ASN A 82 -1.71 -15.75 -0.99
N PRO A 83 -1.65 -17.10 -1.05
CA PRO A 83 -1.74 -17.88 -2.28
C PRO A 83 -2.90 -17.55 -3.23
N PRO A 84 -4.12 -17.19 -2.76
CA PRO A 84 -5.24 -16.88 -3.65
C PRO A 84 -5.02 -15.64 -4.54
N CYS A 85 -4.19 -14.69 -4.09
CA CYS A 85 -4.11 -13.36 -4.70
C CYS A 85 -2.68 -12.87 -4.95
N GLN A 86 -1.65 -13.55 -4.45
CA GLN A 86 -0.25 -13.25 -4.78
C GLN A 86 0.14 -13.69 -6.20
N TYR A 87 1.35 -13.32 -6.62
CA TYR A 87 2.01 -13.92 -7.77
C TYR A 87 2.43 -15.38 -7.49
N SER A 88 2.17 -16.28 -8.43
CA SER A 88 2.53 -17.70 -8.32
C SER A 88 2.86 -18.29 -9.69
N GLY A 89 3.97 -17.83 -10.27
CA GLY A 89 4.43 -18.24 -11.60
C GLY A 89 3.67 -17.62 -12.78
N ASN A 90 2.61 -16.84 -12.51
CA ASN A 90 1.94 -15.96 -13.46
C ASN A 90 1.16 -14.86 -12.70
N ALA A 91 0.82 -13.78 -13.40
CA ALA A 91 0.14 -12.62 -12.82
C ALA A 91 -1.41 -12.71 -12.75
N ALA A 92 -2.05 -13.79 -13.21
CA ALA A 92 -3.51 -13.79 -13.43
C ALA A 92 -4.33 -13.52 -12.15
N ASN A 93 -4.02 -14.24 -11.06
CA ASN A 93 -4.71 -14.07 -9.78
C ASN A 93 -4.45 -12.68 -9.18
N LEU A 94 -3.19 -12.24 -9.18
CA LEU A 94 -2.80 -10.90 -8.72
C LEU A 94 -3.60 -9.81 -9.44
N LEU A 95 -3.67 -9.87 -10.76
CA LEU A 95 -4.39 -8.88 -11.57
C LEU A 95 -5.90 -8.93 -11.34
N SER A 96 -6.46 -10.12 -11.14
CA SER A 96 -7.88 -10.28 -10.78
C SER A 96 -8.20 -9.56 -9.46
N TYR A 97 -7.40 -9.82 -8.41
CA TYR A 97 -7.58 -9.17 -7.12
C TYR A 97 -7.26 -7.68 -7.16
N TRP A 98 -6.25 -7.26 -7.93
CA TRP A 98 -5.97 -5.84 -8.18
C TRP A 98 -7.20 -5.12 -8.72
N ASN A 99 -7.88 -5.69 -9.71
CA ASN A 99 -9.11 -5.09 -10.26
C ASN A 99 -10.19 -4.93 -9.18
N THR A 100 -10.39 -5.93 -8.32
CA THR A 100 -11.30 -5.82 -7.16
C THR A 100 -10.89 -4.69 -6.21
N TRP A 101 -9.61 -4.61 -5.86
CA TRP A 101 -9.08 -3.58 -4.98
C TRP A 101 -9.21 -2.17 -5.55
N THR A 102 -9.12 -2.00 -6.88
CA THR A 102 -9.35 -0.69 -7.50
C THR A 102 -10.79 -0.20 -7.44
N SER A 103 -11.75 -1.02 -6.99
CA SER A 103 -13.15 -0.60 -6.81
C SER A 103 -13.44 0.07 -5.45
N ILE A 104 -12.54 0.03 -4.47
CA ILE A 104 -12.80 0.59 -3.12
C ILE A 104 -12.84 2.12 -3.09
N LEU A 105 -13.39 2.71 -2.04
CA LEU A 105 -13.44 4.16 -1.84
C LEU A 105 -12.10 4.69 -1.28
N ALA A 106 -11.09 4.80 -2.15
CA ALA A 106 -9.79 5.41 -1.86
C ALA A 106 -9.25 6.14 -3.08
N ASP A 107 -8.40 7.16 -2.86
CA ASP A 107 -7.84 7.99 -3.94
C ASP A 107 -6.78 7.24 -4.74
N LYS A 108 -5.84 6.57 -4.05
CA LYS A 108 -4.79 5.77 -4.69
C LYS A 108 -4.58 4.42 -4.02
N ILE A 109 -4.36 3.42 -4.87
CA ILE A 109 -4.01 2.05 -4.53
C ILE A 109 -2.57 1.79 -4.97
N PHE A 110 -1.78 1.23 -4.06
CA PHE A 110 -0.39 0.88 -4.29
C PHE A 110 -0.23 -0.63 -4.24
N LEU A 111 0.60 -1.16 -5.13
CA LEU A 111 0.97 -2.58 -5.17
C LEU A 111 2.05 -2.85 -4.12
N GLY A 112 1.72 -3.58 -3.06
CA GLY A 112 2.67 -4.00 -2.03
C GLY A 112 3.40 -5.29 -2.40
N LEU A 113 4.73 -5.23 -2.46
CA LEU A 113 5.62 -6.31 -2.89
C LEU A 113 6.74 -6.55 -1.87
N LEU A 114 7.39 -7.70 -2.01
CA LEU A 114 8.64 -8.00 -1.33
C LEU A 114 9.79 -7.31 -2.07
N ALA A 115 10.73 -6.73 -1.33
CA ALA A 115 11.92 -6.12 -1.90
C ALA A 115 13.01 -7.15 -2.26
N SER A 116 12.89 -8.37 -1.74
CA SER A 116 13.82 -9.48 -1.98
C SER A 116 13.19 -10.80 -1.48
N PRO A 117 13.49 -11.93 -2.15
CA PRO A 117 13.07 -13.27 -1.71
C PRO A 117 13.67 -13.68 -0.36
N GLU A 118 14.69 -12.97 0.14
CA GLU A 118 15.29 -13.19 1.46
C GLU A 118 14.31 -12.92 2.61
N ALA A 119 13.30 -12.06 2.40
CA ALA A 119 12.24 -11.83 3.37
C ALA A 119 11.25 -13.01 3.43
N THR A 120 10.89 -13.54 2.26
CA THR A 120 10.08 -14.75 2.02
C THR A 120 10.04 -14.99 0.51
N VAL A 121 9.87 -16.23 0.07
CA VAL A 121 9.69 -16.57 -1.36
C VAL A 121 8.22 -16.51 -1.79
N ILE A 122 7.30 -16.41 -0.83
CA ILE A 122 5.86 -16.55 -1.07
C ILE A 122 5.29 -15.24 -1.62
N GLY A 123 5.09 -15.19 -2.94
CA GLY A 123 4.61 -14.01 -3.64
C GLY A 123 5.73 -13.07 -4.09
N ASP A 124 6.98 -13.53 -4.08
CA ASP A 124 8.09 -12.80 -4.71
C ASP A 124 7.84 -12.63 -6.23
N ILE A 125 8.14 -11.44 -6.74
CA ILE A 125 8.00 -11.11 -8.15
C ILE A 125 9.35 -10.56 -8.63
N PRO A 126 10.06 -11.22 -9.54
CA PRO A 126 11.28 -10.67 -10.12
C PRO A 126 11.04 -9.30 -10.79
N PRO A 127 11.99 -8.35 -10.75
CA PRO A 127 11.80 -7.02 -11.34
C PRO A 127 11.40 -7.03 -12.83
N ASP A 128 12.00 -7.90 -13.63
CA ASP A 128 11.71 -8.05 -15.06
C ASP A 128 10.30 -8.58 -15.31
N VAL A 129 9.84 -9.53 -14.49
CA VAL A 129 8.45 -10.03 -14.50
C VAL A 129 7.48 -8.92 -14.08
N LEU A 130 7.78 -8.18 -13.02
CA LEU A 130 6.95 -7.06 -12.58
C LEU A 130 6.79 -6.01 -13.71
N ILE A 131 7.89 -5.68 -14.39
CA ILE A 131 7.92 -4.68 -15.47
C ILE A 131 7.17 -5.15 -16.71
N SER A 132 7.28 -6.44 -17.07
CA SER A 132 6.71 -6.97 -18.31
C SER A 132 5.26 -7.46 -18.18
N GLU A 133 4.88 -8.04 -17.03
CA GLU A 133 3.57 -8.70 -16.87
C GLU A 133 2.57 -7.90 -16.04
N VAL A 134 3.03 -7.15 -15.03
CA VAL A 134 2.13 -6.56 -14.02
C VAL A 134 1.95 -5.05 -14.23
N LEU A 135 3.05 -4.29 -14.22
CA LEU A 135 3.02 -2.82 -14.35
C LEU A 135 2.23 -2.32 -15.58
N PRO A 136 2.36 -2.91 -16.78
CA PRO A 136 1.63 -2.44 -17.97
C PRO A 136 0.10 -2.54 -17.84
N ILE A 137 -0.39 -3.42 -16.96
CA ILE A 137 -1.82 -3.66 -16.75
C ILE A 137 -2.32 -2.78 -15.60
N ILE A 138 -1.65 -2.81 -14.44
CA ILE A 138 -2.14 -2.08 -13.25
C ILE A 138 -2.07 -0.57 -13.40
N LYS A 139 -1.09 -0.04 -14.16
CA LYS A 139 -0.94 1.40 -14.46
C LYS A 139 -2.08 1.98 -15.30
N ARG A 140 -2.93 1.15 -15.91
CA ARG A 140 -4.12 1.59 -16.65
C ARG A 140 -5.22 2.10 -15.72
N SER A 141 -5.21 1.68 -14.45
CA SER A 141 -6.18 2.16 -13.48
C SER A 141 -5.87 3.60 -13.08
N PRO A 142 -6.85 4.53 -13.08
CA PRO A 142 -6.65 5.88 -12.57
C PRO A 142 -6.33 5.90 -11.05
N LYS A 143 -6.62 4.80 -10.35
CA LYS A 143 -6.29 4.63 -8.93
C LYS A 143 -4.88 4.11 -8.70
N TYR A 144 -4.11 3.74 -9.72
CA TYR A 144 -2.72 3.34 -9.51
C TYR A 144 -1.94 4.50 -8.87
N GLY A 145 -1.36 4.24 -7.69
CA GLY A 145 -0.55 5.17 -6.92
C GLY A 145 0.95 4.91 -7.00
N GLY A 146 1.36 3.65 -7.22
CA GLY A 146 2.77 3.26 -7.18
C GLY A 146 2.97 1.86 -6.60
N VAL A 147 4.17 1.63 -6.08
CA VAL A 147 4.61 0.36 -5.49
C VAL A 147 5.08 0.60 -4.06
N MET A 148 4.69 -0.27 -3.13
CA MET A 148 5.19 -0.32 -1.76
C MET A 148 6.11 -1.54 -1.63
N LEU A 149 7.28 -1.37 -1.00
CA LEU A 149 8.27 -2.45 -0.84
C LEU A 149 8.48 -2.82 0.64
N TRP A 150 8.28 -4.10 0.93
CA TRP A 150 8.53 -4.76 2.20
C TRP A 150 9.88 -5.49 2.19
N TYR A 151 10.92 -5.07 2.90
CA TYR A 151 11.16 -3.76 3.52
C TYR A 151 12.61 -3.34 3.24
N LYS A 152 12.97 -2.08 3.54
CA LYS A 152 14.23 -1.45 3.12
C LYS A 152 15.51 -2.26 3.38
N TYR A 153 15.56 -3.03 4.47
CA TYR A 153 16.74 -3.80 4.87
C TYR A 153 17.13 -4.86 3.82
N TYR A 154 16.14 -5.52 3.22
CA TYR A 154 16.36 -6.55 2.21
C TYR A 154 16.36 -6.00 0.77
N ASP A 155 16.10 -4.70 0.60
CA ASP A 155 16.15 -4.06 -0.72
C ASP A 155 17.60 -3.88 -1.18
N ASN A 156 18.07 -4.84 -1.98
CA ASN A 156 19.40 -4.88 -2.58
C ASN A 156 19.35 -4.58 -4.10
N GLY A 157 18.70 -3.47 -4.47
CA GLY A 157 18.62 -2.99 -5.85
C GLY A 157 17.30 -3.28 -6.56
N TYR A 158 16.34 -3.92 -5.89
CA TYR A 158 15.00 -4.13 -6.42
C TYR A 158 14.31 -2.80 -6.71
N SER A 159 14.33 -1.87 -5.75
CA SER A 159 13.76 -0.53 -5.90
C SER A 159 14.37 0.21 -7.10
N SER A 160 15.70 0.19 -7.21
CA SER A 160 16.44 0.80 -8.32
C SER A 160 16.06 0.22 -9.68
N ALA A 161 15.86 -1.10 -9.76
CA ALA A 161 15.50 -1.77 -11.01
C ALA A 161 14.11 -1.37 -11.53
N ILE A 162 13.14 -1.20 -10.63
CA ILE A 162 11.74 -0.93 -11.01
C ILE A 162 11.44 0.57 -11.11
N MET A 163 12.21 1.43 -10.44
CA MET A 163 11.94 2.87 -10.32
C MET A 163 11.65 3.59 -11.65
N PRO A 164 12.41 3.36 -12.74
CA PRO A 164 12.14 3.99 -14.03
C PRO A 164 10.77 3.61 -14.63
N HIS A 165 10.21 2.48 -14.21
CA HIS A 165 8.97 1.91 -14.72
C HIS A 165 7.76 2.17 -13.83
N VAL A 166 7.96 2.46 -12.53
CA VAL A 166 6.89 2.76 -11.58
C VAL A 166 6.29 4.15 -11.80
N ILE A 167 7.10 5.13 -12.23
CA ILE A 167 6.67 6.51 -12.50
C ILE A 167 5.96 6.61 -13.87
N ALA A 168 5.01 7.54 -14.02
CA ALA A 168 4.44 7.88 -15.32
C ALA A 168 5.42 8.77 -16.11
N GLN A 169 5.68 8.46 -17.38
CA GLN A 169 6.79 9.04 -18.18
C GLN A 169 6.77 10.56 -18.43
N ASN A 170 5.93 11.36 -17.77
CA ASN A 170 5.79 12.81 -17.99
C ASN A 170 5.77 13.69 -16.72
N GLN A 171 6.30 13.24 -15.58
CA GLN A 171 6.44 14.10 -14.40
C GLN A 171 7.92 14.41 -14.13
N ALA A 172 8.32 15.66 -14.38
CA ALA A 172 9.60 16.20 -13.92
C ALA A 172 9.64 16.18 -12.38
N LEU A 173 10.67 15.58 -11.81
CA LEU A 173 10.76 15.28 -10.39
C LEU A 173 11.08 16.53 -9.55
N THR A 174 10.30 16.76 -8.50
CA THR A 174 10.78 17.42 -7.28
C THR A 174 10.90 16.37 -6.18
N ALA A 175 11.82 16.56 -5.23
CA ALA A 175 12.18 15.56 -4.22
C ALA A 175 11.05 15.14 -3.24
N SER A 176 9.84 15.64 -3.40
CA SER A 176 8.65 15.30 -2.60
C SER A 176 7.71 14.27 -3.25
N GLN A 177 8.02 13.78 -4.46
CA GLN A 177 7.09 12.98 -5.29
C GLN A 177 7.50 11.51 -5.52
N TYR A 178 8.32 10.93 -4.65
CA TYR A 178 8.77 9.54 -4.81
C TYR A 178 7.60 8.52 -4.68
N PRO A 179 7.28 7.72 -5.73
CA PRO A 179 6.15 6.77 -5.71
C PRO A 179 6.52 5.38 -5.18
N ILE A 180 7.77 5.17 -4.75
CA ILE A 180 8.20 3.96 -4.05
C ILE A 180 8.37 4.33 -2.58
N ILE A 181 7.46 3.82 -1.76
CA ILE A 181 7.52 3.99 -0.31
C ILE A 181 7.99 2.67 0.29
N HIS A 182 9.13 2.70 0.99
CA HIS A 182 9.55 1.60 1.84
C HIS A 182 8.82 1.73 3.18
N VAL A 183 8.01 0.74 3.54
CA VAL A 183 7.28 0.72 4.81
C VAL A 183 7.90 -0.33 5.73
N LYS A 184 7.98 -0.03 7.04
CA LYS A 184 8.29 -0.98 8.11
C LYS A 184 7.01 -1.18 8.95
N LEU A 185 6.42 -2.37 8.87
CA LEU A 185 5.30 -2.92 9.59
C LEU A 185 5.96 -3.70 10.74
N MET A 186 5.93 -3.10 11.93
CA MET A 186 6.49 -3.71 13.14
C MET A 186 5.54 -4.77 13.69
#